data_AF-A0A108UBT2-F1
#
_entry.id   AF-A0A108UBT2-F1
#
_cell.length_a   1.000
_cell.length_b   1.000
_cell.length_c   1.000
_cell.angle_alpha   90.00
_cell.angle_beta   90.00
_cell.angle_gamma   90.00
#
_symmetry.space_group_name_H-M   'P 1'
#
loop_
_entity.id
_entity.type
_entity.pdbx_description
1 polymer ?
#
loop_
_entity_poly.entity_id
_entity_poly.type
_entity_poly.pdbx_seq_one_letter_code
_entity_poly.pdbx_strand_id
1 'polypeptide(L)'
;MHFRATTHHVAEMFMSMLAPGYTLDGAGLVTISCGARGPSPEYSQVLGCTEVFAERFDFAVYQALDHGPRQEMILALIEHTLSDIAARVGADPAPIRECAGMVRKHGFVLEQEQRKLSRCLPGRRGWIRVYRRLGAGFCEMWLAKSFDPTGAVVHEALMREPAPLDLRQHFFRSQLRDEVFLVEDRFAKTVFSLPLPAVRA
;
A
#
# COMPACT_ATOMS: atom_id res chain seq x y z
N MET A 1 5.19 -8.75 17.69
CA MET A 1 4.90 -7.81 16.57
C MET A 1 3.49 -7.27 16.77
N HIS A 2 3.26 -5.97 16.65
CA HIS A 2 1.95 -5.37 16.89
C HIS A 2 0.95 -5.81 15.80
N PHE A 3 -0.30 -6.14 16.13
CA PHE A 3 -1.30 -6.65 15.17
C PHE A 3 -1.49 -5.73 13.95
N ARG A 4 -1.56 -4.41 14.18
CA ARG A 4 -1.60 -3.40 13.11
C ARG A 4 -0.47 -3.53 12.10
N ALA A 5 0.72 -3.96 12.54
CA ALA A 5 1.85 -4.15 11.66
C ALA A 5 1.67 -5.33 10.70
N THR A 6 1.03 -6.39 11.17
CA THR A 6 0.85 -7.64 10.41
C THR A 6 -0.38 -7.61 9.49
N THR A 7 -1.23 -6.58 9.62
CA THR A 7 -2.42 -6.36 8.79
C THR A 7 -2.22 -5.29 7.71
N HIS A 8 -1.21 -4.43 7.87
CA HIS A 8 -0.99 -3.22 7.06
C HIS A 8 -1.04 -3.49 5.56
N HIS A 9 -0.28 -4.49 5.09
CA HIS A 9 -0.14 -4.74 3.67
C HIS A 9 -1.43 -5.28 3.03
N VAL A 10 -2.20 -6.10 3.74
CA VAL A 10 -3.49 -6.61 3.25
C VAL A 10 -4.51 -5.47 3.17
N ALA A 11 -4.58 -4.62 4.20
CA ALA A 11 -5.45 -3.45 4.21
C ALA A 11 -5.11 -2.47 3.07
N GLU A 12 -3.82 -2.15 2.88
CA GLU A 12 -3.35 -1.25 1.82
C GLU A 12 -3.54 -1.82 0.41
N MET A 13 -3.38 -3.13 0.23
CA MET A 13 -3.72 -3.78 -1.04
C MET A 13 -5.20 -3.67 -1.34
N PHE A 14 -6.05 -3.96 -0.35
CA PHE A 14 -7.49 -3.87 -0.50
C PHE A 14 -7.91 -2.44 -0.87
N MET A 15 -7.47 -1.43 -0.11
CA MET A 15 -7.75 -0.02 -0.43
C MET A 15 -7.21 0.42 -1.79
N SER A 16 -6.10 -0.16 -2.24
CA SER A 16 -5.52 0.13 -3.56
C SER A 16 -6.27 -0.50 -4.73
N MET A 17 -7.00 -1.60 -4.48
CA MET A 17 -7.69 -2.39 -5.50
C MET A 17 -9.21 -2.19 -5.50
N LEU A 18 -9.76 -1.60 -4.44
CA LEU A 18 -11.18 -1.30 -4.34
C LEU A 18 -11.59 -0.39 -5.51
N ALA A 19 -12.74 -0.72 -6.12
CA ALA A 19 -13.21 -0.05 -7.32
C ALA A 19 -13.25 1.48 -7.13
N PRO A 20 -12.63 2.27 -8.04
CA PRO A 20 -12.68 3.72 -7.96
C PRO A 20 -14.12 4.23 -7.92
N GLY A 21 -14.42 5.12 -6.97
CA GLY A 21 -15.76 5.70 -6.81
C GLY A 21 -16.77 4.80 -6.08
N TYR A 22 -16.36 3.61 -5.62
CA TYR A 22 -17.19 2.82 -4.72
C TYR A 22 -17.50 3.62 -3.45
N THR A 23 -18.80 3.74 -3.15
CA THR A 23 -19.31 4.47 -1.99
C THR A 23 -20.02 3.47 -1.11
N LEU A 24 -19.47 3.21 0.09
CA LEU A 24 -20.02 2.22 1.01
C LEU A 24 -21.22 2.80 1.76
N ASP A 25 -21.10 4.00 2.31
CA ASP A 25 -22.06 4.55 3.26
C ASP A 25 -22.34 6.05 3.03
N GLY A 26 -22.03 6.54 1.83
CA GLY A 26 -21.93 7.97 1.52
C GLY A 26 -20.51 8.51 1.65
N ALA A 27 -19.60 7.77 2.29
CA ALA A 27 -18.16 8.01 2.23
C ALA A 27 -17.60 7.66 0.85
N GLY A 28 -16.96 8.64 0.20
CA GLY A 28 -16.18 8.43 -1.02
C GLY A 28 -14.79 7.83 -0.79
N LEU A 29 -14.42 7.55 0.47
CA LEU A 29 -13.14 6.97 0.86
C LEU A 29 -13.34 5.90 1.94
N VAL A 30 -12.84 4.69 1.68
CA VAL A 30 -12.79 3.61 2.67
C VAL A 30 -11.39 3.56 3.27
N THR A 31 -11.27 3.66 4.61
CA THR A 31 -9.97 3.64 5.32
C THR A 31 -9.91 2.46 6.27
N ILE A 32 -9.23 1.39 5.88
CA ILE A 32 -9.14 0.18 6.69
C ILE A 32 -8.00 0.30 7.70
N SER A 33 -8.33 0.24 8.99
CA SER A 33 -7.34 0.13 10.07
C SER A 33 -7.70 -0.98 11.04
N CYS A 34 -6.96 -2.10 11.02
CA CYS A 34 -7.22 -3.20 11.93
C CYS A 34 -6.72 -2.88 13.35
N GLY A 35 -7.64 -2.83 14.31
CA GLY A 35 -7.34 -2.58 15.72
C GLY A 35 -8.51 -2.92 16.63
N ALA A 36 -8.29 -2.81 17.93
CA ALA A 36 -9.37 -2.85 18.91
C ALA A 36 -10.21 -1.58 18.78
N ARG A 37 -11.54 -1.71 18.89
CA ARG A 37 -12.48 -0.58 18.81
C ARG A 37 -12.24 0.48 19.87
N GLY A 38 -11.82 0.08 21.06
CA GLY A 38 -11.74 0.99 22.20
C GLY A 38 -13.11 1.64 22.48
N PRO A 39 -13.18 2.92 22.84
CA PRO A 39 -14.45 3.63 23.06
C PRO A 39 -15.13 4.12 21.77
N SER A 40 -14.57 3.83 20.59
CA SER A 40 -15.11 4.32 19.32
C SER A 40 -16.49 3.70 19.02
N PRO A 41 -17.37 4.42 18.31
CA PRO A 41 -18.57 3.83 17.73
C PRO A 41 -18.23 2.58 16.90
N GLU A 42 -19.13 1.60 16.82
CA GLU A 42 -18.96 0.40 15.97
C GLU A 42 -18.70 0.77 14.49
N TYR A 43 -19.11 1.98 14.13
CA TYR A 43 -18.97 2.60 12.84
C TYR A 43 -18.94 4.13 13.03
N SER A 44 -17.93 4.81 12.49
CA SER A 44 -17.75 6.26 12.62
C SER A 44 -17.51 6.88 11.26
N GLN A 45 -18.45 7.69 10.77
CA GLN A 45 -18.23 8.60 9.64
C GLN A 45 -17.49 9.83 10.13
N VAL A 46 -16.18 9.76 10.27
CA VAL A 46 -15.36 10.95 10.48
C VAL A 46 -14.71 11.30 9.16
N LEU A 47 -15.08 12.47 8.62
CA LEU A 47 -14.50 13.04 7.40
C LEU A 47 -14.66 12.16 6.13
N GLY A 48 -15.71 11.34 6.06
CA GLY A 48 -15.98 10.49 4.90
C GLY A 48 -15.05 9.26 4.80
N CYS A 49 -14.63 8.72 5.93
CA CYS A 49 -13.85 7.49 6.06
C CYS A 49 -14.65 6.39 6.77
N THR A 50 -14.58 5.15 6.30
CA THR A 50 -15.10 3.95 7.00
C THR A 50 -13.95 3.18 7.66
N GLU A 51 -13.97 2.98 8.98
CA GLU A 51 -12.97 2.18 9.75
C GLU A 51 -13.45 0.73 10.02
N VAL A 52 -12.52 -0.23 10.04
CA VAL A 52 -12.79 -1.68 10.25
C VAL A 52 -12.16 -2.17 11.56
N PHE A 53 -12.98 -2.56 12.55
CA PHE A 53 -12.50 -3.04 13.84
C PHE A 53 -12.41 -4.57 13.93
N ALA A 54 -11.37 -5.08 14.59
CA ALA A 54 -11.09 -6.52 14.72
C ALA A 54 -11.69 -7.14 16.00
N GLU A 55 -12.92 -6.78 16.38
CA GLU A 55 -13.48 -7.18 17.69
C GLU A 55 -13.71 -8.69 17.85
N ARG A 56 -14.05 -9.39 16.76
CA ARG A 56 -14.30 -10.84 16.74
C ARG A 56 -13.10 -11.66 16.25
N PHE A 57 -11.91 -11.08 16.33
CA PHE A 57 -10.71 -11.70 15.79
C PHE A 57 -10.09 -12.68 16.77
N ASP A 58 -9.95 -13.95 16.37
CA ASP A 58 -9.28 -14.96 17.18
C ASP A 58 -7.76 -14.78 17.10
N PHE A 59 -7.23 -13.96 18.01
CA PHE A 59 -5.79 -13.70 18.08
C PHE A 59 -4.96 -14.95 18.41
N ALA A 60 -5.53 -15.93 19.11
CA ALA A 60 -4.80 -17.15 19.45
C ALA A 60 -4.60 -18.01 18.21
N VAL A 61 -5.66 -18.23 17.44
CA VAL A 61 -5.59 -18.90 16.14
C VAL A 61 -4.66 -18.14 15.20
N TYR A 62 -4.84 -16.82 15.07
CA TYR A 62 -3.99 -16.00 14.21
C TYR A 62 -2.50 -16.12 14.53
N GLN A 63 -2.13 -16.08 15.80
CA GLN A 63 -0.73 -16.19 16.22
C GLN A 63 -0.15 -17.58 15.97
N ALA A 64 -0.98 -18.63 15.95
CA ALA A 64 -0.53 -19.99 15.65
C ALA A 64 -0.32 -20.26 14.14
N LEU A 65 -0.86 -19.42 13.26
CA LEU A 65 -0.79 -19.60 11.81
C LEU A 65 0.50 -19.09 11.16
N ASP A 66 0.86 -19.66 10.01
CA ASP A 66 1.91 -19.14 9.12
C ASP A 66 1.44 -17.91 8.32
N HIS A 67 2.38 -17.25 7.64
CA HIS A 67 2.12 -16.02 6.89
C HIS A 67 0.99 -16.13 5.85
N GLY A 68 0.88 -17.23 5.10
CA GLY A 68 -0.18 -17.42 4.10
C GLY A 68 -1.58 -17.40 4.75
N PRO A 69 -1.89 -18.35 5.63
CA PRO A 69 -3.19 -18.40 6.31
C PRO A 69 -3.51 -17.15 7.14
N ARG A 70 -2.51 -16.51 7.75
CA ARG A 70 -2.71 -15.22 8.45
C ARG A 70 -3.27 -14.13 7.53
N GLN A 71 -2.75 -14.04 6.31
CA GLN A 71 -3.21 -13.02 5.36
C GLN A 71 -4.64 -13.28 4.91
N GLU A 72 -4.99 -14.54 4.68
CA GLU A 72 -6.36 -14.94 4.36
C GLU A 72 -7.33 -14.59 5.50
N MET A 73 -6.94 -14.85 6.75
CA MET A 73 -7.76 -14.51 7.91
C MET A 73 -7.99 -12.99 8.03
N ILE A 74 -6.98 -12.17 7.71
CA ILE A 74 -7.12 -10.71 7.68
C ILE A 74 -8.05 -10.26 6.54
N LEU A 75 -7.87 -10.84 5.35
CA LEU A 75 -8.70 -10.49 4.20
C LEU A 75 -10.17 -10.87 4.45
N ALA A 76 -10.42 -12.05 5.03
CA ALA A 76 -11.76 -12.48 5.42
C ALA A 76 -12.40 -11.55 6.46
N LEU A 77 -11.63 -11.06 7.44
CA LEU A 77 -12.11 -10.05 8.39
C LEU A 77 -12.55 -8.76 7.66
N ILE A 78 -11.72 -8.25 6.74
CA ILE A 78 -12.02 -7.04 5.97
C ILE A 78 -13.27 -7.26 5.10
N GLU A 79 -13.29 -8.35 4.34
CA GLU A 79 -14.38 -8.73 3.43
C GLU A 79 -15.71 -8.86 4.19
N HIS A 80 -15.72 -9.58 5.31
CA HIS A 80 -16.89 -9.76 6.16
C HIS A 80 -17.36 -8.44 6.74
N THR A 81 -16.47 -7.66 7.36
CA THR A 81 -16.85 -6.41 8.03
C THR A 81 -17.42 -5.39 7.04
N LEU A 82 -16.78 -5.21 5.89
CA LEU A 82 -17.28 -4.28 4.87
C LEU A 82 -18.59 -4.78 4.25
N SER A 83 -18.75 -6.09 4.04
CA SER A 83 -20.01 -6.66 3.53
C SER A 83 -21.15 -6.50 4.53
N ASP A 84 -20.88 -6.66 5.83
CA ASP A 84 -21.85 -6.43 6.89
C ASP A 84 -22.28 -4.96 6.95
N ILE A 85 -21.34 -4.02 6.79
CA ILE A 85 -21.65 -2.59 6.67
C ILE A 85 -22.51 -2.34 5.41
N ALA A 86 -22.11 -2.87 4.26
CA ALA A 86 -22.85 -2.72 3.00
C ALA A 86 -24.30 -3.20 3.13
N ALA A 87 -24.51 -4.34 3.79
CA ALA A 87 -25.85 -4.87 4.07
C ALA A 87 -26.68 -3.95 4.97
N ARG A 88 -26.08 -3.35 6.01
CA ARG A 88 -26.76 -2.42 6.94
C ARG A 88 -27.17 -1.11 6.26
N VAL A 89 -26.40 -0.63 5.30
CA VAL A 89 -26.62 0.67 4.62
C VAL A 89 -27.23 0.54 3.22
N GLY A 90 -27.46 -0.69 2.74
CA GLY A 90 -28.06 -0.95 1.43
C GLY A 90 -27.13 -0.74 0.23
N ALA A 91 -25.81 -0.77 0.43
CA ALA A 91 -24.83 -0.67 -0.64
C ALA A 91 -24.58 -2.03 -1.32
N ASP A 92 -24.13 -2.01 -2.58
CA ASP A 92 -23.76 -3.22 -3.31
C ASP A 92 -22.47 -3.84 -2.72
N PRO A 93 -22.49 -5.10 -2.24
CA PRO A 93 -21.31 -5.78 -1.74
C PRO A 93 -20.42 -6.41 -2.84
N ALA A 94 -20.84 -6.42 -4.12
CA ALA A 94 -20.07 -7.04 -5.19
C ALA A 94 -18.64 -6.47 -5.33
N PRO A 95 -18.41 -5.14 -5.29
CA PRO A 95 -17.06 -4.57 -5.37
C PRO A 95 -16.13 -5.00 -4.23
N ILE A 96 -16.67 -5.26 -3.04
CA ILE A 96 -15.91 -5.74 -1.88
C ILE A 96 -15.39 -7.16 -2.15
N ARG A 97 -16.27 -8.05 -2.64
CA ARG A 97 -15.93 -9.45 -2.97
C ARG A 97 -14.97 -9.54 -4.15
N GLU A 98 -15.19 -8.73 -5.18
CA GLU A 98 -14.29 -8.64 -6.33
C GLU A 98 -12.89 -8.17 -5.92
N CYS A 99 -12.81 -7.14 -5.08
CA CYS A 99 -11.55 -6.66 -4.52
C CYS A 99 -10.83 -7.74 -3.71
N ALA A 100 -11.55 -8.47 -2.85
CA ALA A 100 -10.97 -9.62 -2.13
C ALA A 100 -10.46 -10.71 -3.08
N GLY A 101 -11.21 -11.02 -4.14
CA GLY A 101 -10.77 -11.91 -5.22
C GLY A 101 -9.50 -11.43 -5.91
N MET A 102 -9.36 -10.13 -6.16
CA MET A 102 -8.14 -9.54 -6.73
C MET A 102 -6.94 -9.67 -5.78
N VAL A 103 -7.11 -9.38 -4.50
CA VAL A 103 -6.03 -9.55 -3.50
C VAL A 103 -5.51 -11.00 -3.49
N ARG A 104 -6.42 -11.98 -3.50
CA ARG A 104 -6.08 -13.41 -3.61
C ARG A 104 -5.37 -13.73 -4.92
N LYS A 105 -5.86 -13.22 -6.05
CA LYS A 105 -5.26 -13.43 -7.39
C LYS A 105 -3.83 -12.87 -7.48
N HIS A 106 -3.56 -11.78 -6.78
CA HIS A 106 -2.23 -11.18 -6.67
C HIS A 106 -1.30 -11.93 -5.69
N GLY A 107 -1.78 -13.00 -5.03
CA GLY A 107 -0.97 -13.79 -4.09
C GLY A 107 -0.53 -12.99 -2.88
N PHE A 108 -1.31 -11.98 -2.47
CA PHE A 108 -0.95 -11.04 -1.40
C PHE A 108 0.41 -10.36 -1.61
N VAL A 109 0.74 -10.04 -2.86
CA VAL A 109 1.89 -9.19 -3.21
C VAL A 109 1.44 -8.17 -4.26
N LEU A 110 1.73 -6.90 -4.01
CA LEU A 110 1.39 -5.83 -4.93
C LEU A 110 2.58 -4.92 -5.14
N GLU A 111 2.98 -4.68 -6.39
CA GLU A 111 3.97 -3.68 -6.76
C GLU A 111 3.28 -2.57 -7.57
N GLN A 112 3.39 -1.33 -7.12
CA GLN A 112 2.73 -0.16 -7.71
C GLN A 112 3.76 0.91 -8.06
N GLU A 113 3.82 1.29 -9.34
CA GLU A 113 4.66 2.41 -9.75
C GLU A 113 4.10 3.74 -9.24
N GLN A 114 4.95 4.51 -8.58
CA GLN A 114 4.68 5.85 -8.09
C GLN A 114 5.11 6.87 -9.14
N ARG A 115 4.33 6.97 -10.22
CA ARG A 115 4.65 7.77 -11.42
C ARG A 115 5.05 9.22 -11.11
N LYS A 116 4.44 9.85 -10.09
CA LYS A 116 4.78 11.22 -9.64
C LYS A 116 6.25 11.36 -9.21
N LEU A 117 6.86 10.26 -8.75
CA LEU A 117 8.25 10.19 -8.31
C LEU A 117 9.20 9.64 -9.38
N SER A 118 8.69 9.00 -10.44
CA SER A 118 9.50 8.50 -11.56
C SER A 118 10.04 9.65 -12.43
N ARG A 119 11.28 9.54 -12.91
CA ARG A 119 11.94 10.56 -13.75
C ARG A 119 12.65 9.92 -14.94
N CYS A 120 12.49 10.53 -16.11
CA CYS A 120 13.31 10.22 -17.29
C CYS A 120 14.69 10.84 -17.11
N LEU A 121 15.74 10.09 -17.43
CA LEU A 121 17.11 10.57 -17.32
C LEU A 121 17.47 11.55 -18.44
N PRO A 122 18.35 12.54 -18.20
CA PRO A 122 18.75 13.51 -19.20
C PRO A 122 19.37 12.80 -20.41
N GLY A 123 19.10 13.31 -21.62
CA GLY A 123 19.58 12.69 -22.86
C GLY A 123 18.90 11.37 -23.22
N ARG A 124 17.72 11.07 -22.66
CA ARG A 124 16.98 9.81 -22.88
C ARG A 124 17.80 8.56 -22.53
N ARG A 125 18.70 8.69 -21.54
CA ARG A 125 19.54 7.60 -21.01
C ARG A 125 18.77 6.48 -20.31
N GLY A 126 17.45 6.60 -20.20
CA GLY A 126 16.59 5.66 -19.52
C GLY A 126 15.71 6.35 -18.48
N TRP A 127 15.35 5.62 -17.43
CA TRP A 127 14.42 6.08 -16.39
C TRP A 127 14.88 5.66 -15.00
N ILE A 128 14.53 6.46 -14.00
CA ILE A 128 14.42 5.97 -12.62
C ILE A 128 12.94 5.93 -12.29
N ARG A 129 12.41 4.76 -11.93
CA ARG A 129 11.02 4.58 -11.50
C ARG A 129 10.97 4.18 -10.05
N VAL A 130 10.01 4.75 -9.33
CA VAL A 130 9.81 4.45 -7.92
C VAL A 130 8.63 3.50 -7.79
N TYR A 131 8.79 2.48 -6.97
CA TYR A 131 7.78 1.46 -6.71
C TYR A 131 7.48 1.37 -5.22
N ARG A 132 6.19 1.29 -4.89
CA ARG A 132 5.71 0.84 -3.60
C ARG A 132 5.36 -0.64 -3.72
N ARG A 133 5.95 -1.48 -2.87
CA ARG A 133 5.64 -2.91 -2.79
C ARG A 133 4.97 -3.21 -1.47
N LEU A 134 3.92 -4.02 -1.52
CA LEU A 134 3.19 -4.55 -0.38
C LEU A 134 3.31 -6.08 -0.39
N GLY A 135 3.45 -6.70 0.78
CA GLY A 135 3.48 -8.16 0.90
C GLY A 135 3.86 -8.68 2.27
N ALA A 136 3.64 -9.98 2.49
CA ALA A 136 4.10 -10.63 3.71
C ALA A 136 5.63 -10.61 3.86
N GLY A 137 6.10 -10.55 5.11
CA GLY A 137 7.52 -10.54 5.46
C GLY A 137 8.13 -9.13 5.50
N PHE A 138 7.68 -8.21 4.65
CA PHE A 138 8.20 -6.84 4.60
C PHE A 138 7.11 -5.76 4.83
N CYS A 139 5.83 -6.13 4.80
CA CYS A 139 4.66 -5.25 4.93
C CYS A 139 4.59 -4.21 3.80
N GLU A 140 5.39 -3.16 3.87
CA GLU A 140 5.55 -2.15 2.85
C GLU A 140 7.03 -1.84 2.61
N MET A 141 7.43 -1.80 1.34
CA MET A 141 8.79 -1.54 0.90
C MET A 141 8.77 -0.55 -0.27
N TRP A 142 9.76 0.34 -0.33
CA TRP A 142 9.91 1.33 -1.39
C TRP A 142 11.21 1.14 -2.14
N LEU A 143 11.13 1.07 -3.45
CA LEU A 143 12.26 0.79 -4.33
C LEU A 143 12.40 1.88 -5.38
N ALA A 144 13.63 2.26 -5.68
CA ALA A 144 13.98 2.98 -6.90
C ALA A 144 14.66 2.01 -7.86
N LYS A 145 14.09 1.81 -9.05
CA LYS A 145 14.66 0.97 -10.10
C LYS A 145 15.13 1.85 -11.25
N SER A 146 16.39 1.70 -11.63
CA SER A 146 16.98 2.34 -12.81
C SER A 146 16.80 1.43 -14.02
N PHE A 147 16.30 2.00 -15.11
CA PHE A 147 16.09 1.35 -16.39
C PHE A 147 16.96 2.00 -17.44
N ASP A 148 17.55 1.21 -18.32
CA ASP A 148 18.26 1.70 -19.50
C ASP A 148 17.27 2.17 -20.60
N PRO A 149 17.75 2.68 -21.75
CA PRO A 149 16.87 3.09 -22.86
C PRO A 149 16.06 1.96 -23.48
N THR A 150 16.49 0.69 -23.31
CA THR A 150 15.76 -0.49 -23.81
C THR A 150 14.65 -0.92 -22.86
N GLY A 151 14.65 -0.40 -21.63
CA GLY A 151 13.69 -0.76 -20.59
C GLY A 151 14.18 -1.90 -19.70
N ALA A 152 15.45 -2.30 -19.77
CA ALA A 152 16.02 -3.30 -18.86
C ALA A 152 16.40 -2.66 -17.53
N VAL A 153 16.15 -3.36 -16.41
CA VAL A 153 16.56 -2.92 -15.07
C VAL A 153 18.07 -3.07 -14.95
N VAL A 154 18.77 -1.97 -14.68
CA VAL A 154 20.23 -1.94 -14.49
C VAL A 154 20.64 -1.78 -13.03
N HIS A 155 19.74 -1.27 -12.19
CA HIS A 155 19.98 -1.11 -10.77
C HIS A 155 18.66 -1.06 -9.99
N GLU A 156 18.65 -1.63 -8.79
CA GLU A 156 17.54 -1.54 -7.84
C GLU A 156 18.10 -1.11 -6.49
N ALA A 157 17.51 -0.05 -5.92
CA ALA A 157 17.89 0.50 -4.63
C ALA A 157 16.70 0.52 -3.68
N LEU A 158 16.90 0.01 -2.47
CA LEU A 158 15.96 0.14 -1.38
C LEU A 158 15.96 1.58 -0.89
N MET A 159 14.80 2.23 -0.90
CA MET A 159 14.69 3.62 -0.47
C MET A 159 14.64 3.77 1.06
N ARG A 160 14.15 2.74 1.74
CA ARG A 160 14.09 2.64 3.20
C ARG A 160 13.84 1.19 3.59
N GLU A 161 14.33 0.82 4.78
CA GLU A 161 13.96 -0.45 5.41
C GLU A 161 12.45 -0.66 5.46
N PRO A 162 11.97 -1.89 5.17
CA PRO A 162 10.55 -2.17 5.19
C PRO A 162 9.91 -1.88 6.54
N ALA A 163 8.72 -1.32 6.52
CA ALA A 163 7.98 -0.94 7.71
C ALA A 163 6.48 -1.02 7.47
N PRO A 164 5.66 -1.29 8.49
CA PRO A 164 4.20 -1.28 8.39
C PRO A 164 3.66 0.16 8.46
N LEU A 165 4.12 1.02 7.56
CA LEU A 165 3.80 2.44 7.55
C LEU A 165 3.61 2.91 6.12
N ASP A 166 2.50 3.59 5.85
CA ASP A 166 2.28 4.27 4.59
C ASP A 166 3.22 5.49 4.48
N LEU A 167 4.21 5.37 3.59
CA LEU A 167 5.21 6.41 3.36
C LEU A 167 4.90 7.32 2.17
N ARG A 168 3.69 7.26 1.59
CA ARG A 168 3.32 8.10 0.44
C ARG A 168 3.48 9.60 0.68
N GLN A 169 3.30 10.06 1.93
CA GLN A 169 3.54 11.46 2.31
C GLN A 169 5.00 11.77 2.65
N HIS A 170 5.78 10.75 3.02
CA HIS A 170 7.21 10.87 3.28
C HIS A 170 8.00 10.93 1.97
N PHE A 171 7.60 10.17 0.96
CA PHE A 171 8.12 10.26 -0.40
C PHE A 171 7.21 11.15 -1.25
N PHE A 172 7.37 12.47 -1.07
CA PHE A 172 6.41 13.45 -1.56
C PHE A 172 6.66 13.83 -3.02
N ARG A 173 7.90 14.20 -3.36
CA ARG A 173 8.32 14.60 -4.71
C ARG A 173 9.71 14.09 -5.03
N SER A 174 10.07 14.07 -6.31
CA SER A 174 11.43 13.75 -6.75
C SER A 174 11.97 14.76 -7.75
N GLN A 175 13.28 14.83 -7.87
CA GLN A 175 13.98 15.67 -8.82
C GLN A 175 15.29 15.05 -9.27
N LEU A 176 15.76 15.49 -10.43
CA LEU A 176 17.12 15.25 -10.90
C LEU A 176 17.91 16.52 -10.65
N ARG A 177 19.01 16.42 -9.94
CA ARG A 177 19.93 17.52 -9.71
C ARG A 177 21.34 17.03 -9.95
N ASP A 178 22.04 17.69 -10.86
CA ASP A 178 23.36 17.27 -11.34
C ASP A 178 23.32 15.82 -11.85
N GLU A 179 24.07 14.91 -11.22
CA GLU A 179 24.06 13.46 -11.51
C GLU A 179 23.44 12.63 -10.37
N VAL A 180 22.46 13.19 -9.66
CA VAL A 180 21.76 12.51 -8.57
C VAL A 180 20.24 12.62 -8.72
N PHE A 181 19.57 11.48 -8.54
CA PHE A 181 18.14 11.42 -8.31
C PHE A 181 17.84 11.60 -6.83
N LEU A 182 17.00 12.57 -6.51
CA LEU A 182 16.63 12.93 -5.14
C LEU A 182 15.13 12.72 -4.94
N VAL A 183 14.76 12.18 -3.78
CA VAL A 183 13.38 12.16 -3.29
C VAL A 183 13.31 12.98 -2.02
N GLU A 184 12.29 13.81 -1.93
CA GLU A 184 12.07 14.73 -0.83
C GLU A 184 10.72 14.46 -0.15
N ASP A 185 10.68 14.77 1.13
CA ASP A 185 9.43 14.82 1.89
C ASP A 185 8.64 16.10 1.63
N ARG A 186 7.47 16.21 2.27
CA ARG A 186 6.58 17.37 2.17
C ARG A 186 7.19 18.69 2.66
N PHE A 187 8.33 18.65 3.34
CA PHE A 187 9.07 19.81 3.85
C PHE A 187 10.33 20.10 3.03
N ALA A 188 10.43 19.54 1.81
CA ALA A 188 11.58 19.68 0.91
C ALA A 188 12.90 19.16 1.50
N LYS A 189 12.85 18.28 2.51
CA LYS A 189 14.03 17.59 3.00
C LYS A 189 14.30 16.37 2.14
N THR A 190 15.53 16.21 1.67
CA THR A 190 15.96 14.98 0.99
C THR A 190 15.88 13.79 1.94
N VAL A 191 15.11 12.77 1.55
CA VAL A 191 14.91 11.53 2.31
C VAL A 191 15.45 10.30 1.59
N PHE A 192 15.79 10.43 0.31
CA PHE A 192 16.50 9.42 -0.46
C PHE A 192 17.30 10.06 -1.58
N SER A 193 18.45 9.47 -1.90
CA SER A 193 19.32 9.89 -3.01
C SER A 193 19.90 8.69 -3.70
N LEU A 194 19.94 8.72 -5.03
CA LEU A 194 20.51 7.67 -5.86
C LEU A 194 21.38 8.32 -6.96
N PRO A 195 22.69 8.02 -7.02
CA PRO A 195 23.53 8.46 -8.14
C PRO A 195 22.96 7.94 -9.47
N LEU A 196 23.02 8.77 -10.51
CA LEU A 196 22.56 8.35 -11.83
C LEU A 196 23.45 7.23 -12.38
N PRO A 197 22.89 6.27 -13.13
CA PRO A 197 23.68 5.26 -13.82
C PRO A 197 24.69 5.94 -14.74
N ALA A 198 25.95 5.49 -14.70
CA ALA A 198 26.97 5.97 -15.62
C ALA A 198 26.52 5.75 -17.07
N VAL A 199 26.82 6.72 -17.93
CA VAL A 199 26.63 6.56 -19.38
C VAL A 199 27.60 5.47 -19.84
N ARG A 200 27.10 4.33 -20.29
CA ARG A 200 27.94 3.39 -21.03
C ARG A 200 28.24 4.03 -22.38
N ALA A 201 29.52 4.35 -22.61
CA ALA A 201 30.05 4.88 -23.86
C ALA A 201 29.96 3.83 -24.97
#